data_AF-E6U1I3-F1
#
_entry.id   AF-E6U1I3-F1
#
_cell.length_a   1.000
_cell.length_b   1.000
_cell.length_c   1.000
_cell.angle_alpha   90.00
_cell.angle_beta   90.00
_cell.angle_gamma   90.00
#
_symmetry.space_group_name_H-M   'P 1'
#
loop_
_entity.id
_entity.type
_entity.pdbx_description
1 polymer ?
#
loop_
_entity_poly.entity_id
_entity_poly.type
_entity_poly.pdbx_seq_one_letter_code
_entity_poly.pdbx_strand_id
1 'polypeptide(L)' 'MTNDNLLDFEEVFEYKKIENARKQLPEAEREFYQYFLQANIDFAVFPFERVAERYGLSVEEVRDKVIEIEKKINDIAAQL' A
#
# COMPACT_ATOMS: atom_id res chain seq x y z
N MET A 1 6.32 -31.08 -19.14
CA MET A 1 5.35 -30.02 -18.79
C MET A 1 5.63 -29.65 -17.35
N THR A 2 6.43 -28.60 -17.16
CA THR A 2 6.65 -27.98 -15.84
C THR A 2 5.37 -27.25 -15.46
N ASN A 3 4.91 -27.44 -14.23
CA ASN A 3 3.67 -26.87 -13.71
C ASN A 3 3.82 -25.34 -13.55
N ASP A 4 3.67 -24.58 -14.64
CA ASP A 4 3.73 -23.11 -14.66
C ASP A 4 2.43 -22.42 -14.19
N ASN A 5 1.59 -23.08 -13.38
CA ASN A 5 0.26 -22.55 -12.98
C ASN A 5 -0.03 -22.63 -11.47
N LEU A 6 0.98 -22.81 -10.63
CA LEU A 6 0.86 -22.56 -9.19
C LEU A 6 1.40 -21.15 -8.93
N LEU A 7 0.59 -20.13 -9.22
CA LEU A 7 0.60 -18.94 -8.37
C LEU A 7 0.42 -19.48 -6.95
N ASP A 8 1.45 -19.32 -6.12
CA ASP A 8 1.54 -19.99 -4.84
C ASP A 8 0.28 -19.63 -4.04
N PHE A 9 -0.47 -20.63 -3.59
CA PHE A 9 -1.73 -20.38 -2.88
C PHE A 9 -1.49 -19.48 -1.64
N GLU A 10 -0.29 -19.55 -1.07
CA GLU A 10 0.19 -18.68 -0.01
C GLU A 10 0.27 -17.21 -0.45
N GLU A 11 0.85 -16.91 -1.63
CA GLU A 11 0.93 -15.54 -2.16
C GLU A 11 -0.45 -14.93 -2.39
N VAL A 12 -1.40 -15.72 -2.91
CA VAL A 12 -2.78 -15.25 -3.12
C VAL A 12 -3.48 -14.95 -1.79
N PHE A 13 -3.23 -15.77 -0.77
CA PHE A 13 -3.81 -15.59 0.55
C PHE A 13 -3.23 -14.36 1.26
N GLU A 14 -1.91 -14.19 1.21
CA GLU A 14 -1.23 -13.01 1.76
C GLU A 14 -1.67 -11.72 1.07
N TYR A 15 -1.82 -11.73 -0.26
CA TYR A 15 -2.36 -10.59 -0.99
C TYR A 15 -3.77 -10.21 -0.49
N LYS A 16 -4.66 -11.21 -0.31
CA LYS A 16 -6.02 -10.97 0.22
C LYS A 16 -6.01 -10.45 1.65
N LYS A 17 -5.09 -10.92 2.51
CA LYS A 17 -4.93 -10.39 3.87
C LYS A 17 -4.56 -8.92 3.85
N ILE A 18 -3.57 -8.54 3.06
CA ILE A 18 -3.13 -7.15 2.91
C ILE A 18 -4.24 -6.27 2.30
N GLU A 19 -5.01 -6.78 1.34
CA GLU A 19 -6.19 -6.07 0.81
C GLU A 19 -7.26 -5.84 1.88
N ASN A 20 -7.57 -6.84 2.69
CA ASN A 20 -8.54 -6.72 3.77
C ASN A 20 -8.04 -5.78 4.89
N ALA A 21 -6.75 -5.85 5.22
CA ALA A 21 -6.13 -4.95 6.18
C ALA A 21 -6.22 -3.48 5.73
N ARG A 22 -5.96 -3.20 4.45
CA ARG A 22 -6.13 -1.85 3.88
C ARG A 22 -7.55 -1.31 4.02
N LYS A 23 -8.57 -2.16 3.90
CA LYS A 23 -9.99 -1.74 4.04
C LYS A 23 -10.34 -1.33 5.47
N GLN A 24 -9.61 -1.83 6.47
CA GLN A 24 -9.80 -1.55 7.89
C GLN A 24 -9.06 -0.29 8.38
N LEU A 25 -8.21 0.32 7.55
CA LEU A 25 -7.58 1.58 7.88
C LEU A 25 -8.62 2.70 8.08
N PRO A 26 -8.32 3.70 8.93
CA PRO A 26 -9.08 4.95 8.99
C PRO A 26 -9.21 5.57 7.59
N GLU A 27 -10.35 6.18 7.31
CA GLU A 27 -10.68 6.69 5.96
C GLU A 27 -9.59 7.60 5.38
N ALA A 28 -9.11 8.58 6.16
CA ALA A 28 -8.06 9.48 5.72
C ALA A 28 -6.72 8.79 5.41
N GLU A 29 -6.36 7.75 6.17
CA GLU A 29 -5.14 6.96 5.93
C GLU A 29 -5.30 6.07 4.70
N ARG A 30 -6.48 5.46 4.55
CA ARG A 30 -6.83 4.64 3.39
C ARG A 30 -6.79 5.46 2.10
N GLU A 31 -7.41 6.64 2.08
CA GLU A 31 -7.41 7.54 0.92
C GLU A 31 -6.00 7.99 0.57
N PHE A 32 -5.21 8.40 1.58
CA PHE A 32 -3.82 8.80 1.38
C PHE A 32 -2.99 7.67 0.76
N TYR A 33 -3.08 6.46 1.31
CA TYR A 33 -2.32 5.32 0.82
C TYR A 33 -2.81 4.83 -0.53
N GLN A 34 -4.12 4.89 -0.80
CA GLN A 34 -4.67 4.57 -2.12
C GLN A 34 -4.17 5.56 -3.18
N TYR A 35 -4.10 6.85 -2.88
CA TYR A 35 -3.50 7.84 -3.78
C TYR A 35 -2.01 7.57 -4.01
N PHE A 36 -1.26 7.19 -2.96
CA PHE A 36 0.13 6.76 -3.10
C PHE A 36 0.27 5.54 -4.04
N LEU A 37 -0.55 4.50 -3.87
CA LEU A 37 -0.53 3.32 -4.76
C LEU A 37 -0.85 3.70 -6.21
N GLN A 38 -1.84 4.57 -6.42
CA GLN A 38 -2.18 5.06 -7.75
C GLN A 38 -1.02 5.86 -8.37
N ALA A 39 -0.36 6.71 -7.59
CA ALA A 39 0.80 7.47 -8.04
C ALA A 39 1.99 6.57 -8.44
N ASN A 40 2.13 5.39 -7.82
CA ASN A 40 3.12 4.38 -8.21
C ASN A 40 2.77 3.67 -9.53
N ILE A 41 1.48 3.54 -9.87
CA ILE A 41 1.01 2.90 -11.10
C ILE A 41 1.06 3.89 -12.27
N ASP A 42 0.63 5.13 -12.05
CA ASP A 42 0.42 6.10 -13.12
C ASP A 42 1.71 6.77 -13.63
N PHE A 43 2.81 6.80 -12.84
CA PHE A 43 3.98 7.62 -13.17
C PHE A 43 5.33 6.94 -12.93
N ALA A 44 6.18 7.03 -13.95
CA ALA A 44 7.42 6.28 -14.07
C ALA A 44 8.55 6.61 -13.07
N VAL A 45 8.46 7.60 -12.16
CA VAL A 45 9.63 7.86 -11.28
C VAL A 45 9.37 8.49 -9.90
N PHE A 46 8.29 9.23 -9.63
CA PHE A 46 8.21 10.05 -8.38
C PHE A 46 6.84 10.01 -7.65
N PRO A 47 6.44 8.87 -7.06
CA PRO A 47 5.18 8.74 -6.33
C PRO A 47 5.14 9.59 -5.04
N PHE A 48 6.27 9.72 -4.34
CA PHE A 48 6.32 10.52 -3.11
C PHE A 48 6.14 12.02 -3.37
N GLU A 49 6.73 12.54 -4.46
CA GLU A 49 6.60 13.95 -4.84
C GLU A 49 5.17 14.31 -5.23
N ARG A 50 4.49 13.41 -5.94
CA ARG A 50 3.06 13.52 -6.28
C ARG A 50 2.16 13.64 -5.07
N VAL A 51 2.37 12.76 -4.10
CA VAL A 51 1.59 12.74 -2.86
C VAL A 51 1.92 13.99 -2.04
N ALA A 52 3.20 14.39 -1.99
CA ALA A 52 3.64 15.62 -1.32
C ALA A 52 2.93 16.85 -1.88
N GLU A 53 2.90 17.01 -3.21
CA GLU A 53 2.19 18.09 -3.90
C GLU A 53 0.67 18.05 -3.60
N ARG A 54 0.05 16.87 -3.68
CA ARG A 54 -1.40 16.73 -3.50
C ARG A 54 -1.89 17.11 -2.09
N TYR A 55 -1.09 16.79 -1.08
CA TYR A 55 -1.43 16.96 0.33
C TYR A 55 -0.73 18.16 0.99
N GLY A 56 0.12 18.89 0.27
CA GLY A 56 0.85 20.03 0.81
C GLY A 56 1.87 19.66 1.89
N LEU A 57 2.49 18.49 1.75
CA LEU A 57 3.49 17.95 2.68
C LEU A 57 4.88 17.96 2.03
N SER A 58 5.93 17.84 2.83
CA SER A 58 7.26 17.51 2.31
C SER A 58 7.35 16.03 1.89
N VAL A 59 8.30 15.72 1.00
CA VAL A 59 8.56 14.34 0.57
C VAL A 59 8.94 13.44 1.75
N GLU A 60 9.64 13.98 2.74
CA GLU A 60 10.04 13.26 3.96
C GLU A 60 8.81 12.90 4.81
N GLU A 61 7.91 13.86 5.06
CA GLU A 61 6.65 13.60 5.77
C GLU A 61 5.78 12.56 5.07
N VAL A 62 5.76 12.56 3.73
CA VAL A 62 5.03 11.53 2.96
C VAL A 62 5.67 10.16 3.18
N ARG A 63 7.00 10.05 3.16
CA ARG A 63 7.69 8.78 3.38
C ARG A 63 7.40 8.22 4.76
N ASP A 64 7.52 9.05 5.80
CA ASP A 64 7.25 8.63 7.17
C ASP A 64 5.80 8.16 7.31
N LYS A 65 4.85 8.91 6.74
CA LYS A 65 3.43 8.55 6.78
C LYS A 65 3.12 7.28 6.01
N VAL A 66 3.78 7.03 4.87
CA VAL A 66 3.65 5.77 4.13
C VAL A 66 4.16 4.61 4.98
N ILE A 67 5.35 4.73 5.59
CA ILE A 67 5.93 3.69 6.45
C ILE A 67 5.01 3.38 7.65
N GLU A 68 4.45 4.42 8.28
CA GLU A 68 3.50 4.25 9.39
C GLU A 68 2.24 3.49 8.95
N ILE A 69 1.69 3.82 7.77
CA ILE A 69 0.51 3.15 7.23
C ILE A 69 0.85 1.71 6.86
N GLU A 70 1.99 1.45 6.22
CA GLU A 70 2.45 0.08 5.90
C GLU A 70 2.60 -0.77 7.16
N LYS A 71 3.17 -0.19 8.23
CA LYS A 71 3.25 -0.88 9.52
C LYS A 71 1.87 -1.23 10.06
N LYS A 72 0.91 -0.30 10.05
CA LYS A 72 -0.47 -0.57 10.48
C LYS A 72 -1.15 -1.65 9.64
N ILE A 73 -0.95 -1.63 8.32
CA ILE A 73 -1.47 -2.67 7.42
C ILE A 73 -0.92 -4.04 7.83
N ASN A 74 0.39 -4.15 8.07
CA ASN A 74 1.02 -5.40 8.48
C ASN A 74 0.53 -5.86 9.87
N ASP A 75 0.38 -4.93 10.82
CA ASP A 75 -0.12 -5.23 12.16
C ASP A 75 -1.58 -5.75 12.12
N ILE A 76 -2.42 -5.20 11.23
CA ILE A 76 -3.79 -5.69 11.00
C ILE A 76 -3.78 -7.03 10.28
N ALA A 77 -2.95 -7.19 9.24
CA ALA A 77 -2.86 -8.42 8.45
C ALA A 77 -2.36 -9.60 9.28
N ALA A 78 -1.45 -9.37 10.24
CA ALA A 78 -0.98 -10.38 11.19
C ALA A 78 -2.08 -10.90 12.14
N GLN A 79 -3.18 -10.15 12.28
CA GLN A 79 -4.35 -10.53 13.10
C GLN A 79 -5.46 -11.23 12.29
N LEU A 80 -5.33 -11.29 10.96
CA LEU A 80 -6.25 -11.97 10.03
C LEU A 80 -5.79 -13.38 9.69
#